data_AF-A0A6N9GND0-F1
#
_entry.id   AF-A0A6N9GND0-F1
#
_cell.length_a   1.000
_cell.length_b   1.000
_cell.length_c   1.000
_cell.angle_alpha   90.00
_cell.angle_beta   90.00
_cell.angle_gamma   90.00
#
_symmetry.space_group_name_H-M   'P 1'
#
loop_
_entity.id
_entity.type
_entity.pdbx_description
1 polymer ?
#
loop_
_entity_poly.entity_id
_entity_poly.type
_entity_poly.pdbx_seq_one_letter_code
_entity_poly.pdbx_strand_id
1 'polypeptide(L)'
;MPEHDNETKLTDADRLVLSAVMDLIVPAVDELPGAGEMGLAEAAEEFAGKEVKYGVSLGRVMEALSLEPSARAEGGFAALDEEQRVAALQVLEANIPGYFDDFVDLVYIVYYSDERVHKRIGWRSGPLQPLGWEMPAWDPAVLETVSKRKPFWRKV
;
A
#
# COMPACT_ATOMS: atom_id res chain seq x y z
N MET A 1 -8.79 17.09 -22.71
CA MET A 1 -8.83 16.22 -21.52
C MET A 1 -9.85 15.14 -21.82
N PRO A 2 -9.48 13.86 -21.88
CA PRO A 2 -10.48 12.82 -21.87
C PRO A 2 -11.03 12.69 -20.45
N GLU A 3 -12.34 12.55 -20.36
CA GLU A 3 -13.10 12.27 -19.14
C GLU A 3 -12.67 10.89 -18.59
N HIS A 4 -12.16 10.85 -17.37
CA HIS A 4 -11.95 9.59 -16.64
C HIS A 4 -13.28 9.16 -16.01
N ASP A 5 -14.21 8.73 -16.85
CA ASP A 5 -15.52 8.26 -16.44
C ASP A 5 -15.47 6.73 -16.28
N ASN A 6 -14.98 6.27 -15.11
CA ASN A 6 -15.43 5.06 -14.42
C ASN A 6 -14.67 4.89 -13.09
N GLU A 7 -15.10 5.58 -12.02
CA GLU A 7 -14.84 5.10 -10.66
C GLU A 7 -15.71 3.86 -10.43
N THR A 8 -15.26 2.70 -10.90
CA THR A 8 -15.96 1.44 -10.62
C THR A 8 -15.74 1.11 -9.15
N LYS A 9 -16.69 1.51 -8.32
CA LYS A 9 -16.75 1.17 -6.90
C LYS A 9 -16.86 -0.36 -6.77
N LEU A 10 -16.02 -0.95 -5.93
CA LEU A 10 -16.00 -2.39 -5.67
C LEU A 10 -17.34 -2.83 -5.05
N THR A 11 -17.81 -4.02 -5.44
CA THR A 11 -18.94 -4.68 -4.78
C THR A 11 -18.50 -5.33 -3.48
N ASP A 12 -19.45 -5.77 -2.64
CA ASP A 12 -19.11 -6.47 -1.40
C ASP A 12 -18.40 -7.81 -1.67
N ALA A 13 -18.77 -8.50 -2.76
CA ALA A 13 -18.06 -9.69 -3.22
C ALA A 13 -16.62 -9.38 -3.64
N ASP A 14 -16.40 -8.26 -4.33
CA ASP A 14 -15.05 -7.83 -4.71
C ASP A 14 -14.21 -7.49 -3.48
N ARG A 15 -14.79 -6.85 -2.45
CA ARG A 15 -14.10 -6.55 -1.19
C ARG A 15 -13.72 -7.82 -0.42
N LEU A 16 -14.54 -8.88 -0.49
CA LEU A 16 -14.19 -10.19 0.09
C LEU A 16 -13.01 -10.83 -0.64
N VAL A 17 -13.00 -10.79 -1.97
CA VAL A 17 -11.87 -11.27 -2.77
C VAL A 17 -10.62 -10.46 -2.48
N LEU A 18 -10.73 -9.13 -2.45
CA LEU A 18 -9.63 -8.23 -2.12
C LEU A 18 -9.06 -8.54 -0.74
N SER A 19 -9.91 -8.74 0.27
CA SER A 19 -9.47 -9.10 1.62
C SER A 19 -8.69 -10.41 1.62
N ALA A 20 -9.21 -11.45 0.95
CA ALA A 20 -8.52 -12.74 0.85
C ALA A 20 -7.14 -12.63 0.16
N VAL A 21 -7.01 -11.77 -0.86
CA VAL A 21 -5.72 -11.51 -1.52
C VAL A 21 -4.78 -10.73 -0.62
N MET A 22 -5.29 -9.73 0.10
CA MET A 22 -4.52 -8.94 1.04
C MET A 22 -3.92 -9.80 2.16
N ASP A 23 -4.65 -10.81 2.65
CA ASP A 23 -4.13 -11.78 3.63
C ASP A 23 -3.03 -12.68 3.06
N LEU A 24 -2.99 -12.91 1.75
CA LEU A 24 -1.90 -13.67 1.12
C LEU A 24 -0.64 -12.80 0.92
N ILE A 25 -0.80 -11.50 0.68
CA ILE A 25 0.33 -10.55 0.55
C ILE A 25 0.91 -10.20 1.91
N VAL A 26 0.05 -9.91 2.89
CA VAL A 26 0.43 -9.62 4.27
C VAL A 26 -0.33 -10.57 5.20
N PRO A 27 0.23 -11.76 5.47
CA PRO A 27 -0.40 -12.74 6.35
C PRO A 27 -0.35 -12.32 7.81
N ALA A 28 -1.20 -12.95 8.63
CA ALA A 28 -1.19 -12.76 10.08
C ALA A 28 0.16 -13.21 10.67
N VAL A 29 0.66 -12.43 11.62
CA VAL A 29 1.91 -12.72 12.35
C VAL A 29 1.72 -12.46 13.84
N ASP A 30 1.97 -13.48 14.65
CA ASP A 30 1.74 -13.48 16.10
C ASP A 30 0.29 -13.07 16.45
N GLU A 31 0.13 -11.91 17.09
CA GLU A 31 -1.15 -11.32 17.51
C GLU A 31 -1.70 -10.31 16.49
N LEU A 32 -0.97 -10.04 15.40
CA LEU A 32 -1.37 -9.06 14.39
C LEU A 32 -2.08 -9.78 13.24
N PRO A 33 -3.36 -9.47 12.95
CA PRO A 33 -4.09 -10.09 11.85
C PRO A 33 -3.48 -9.75 10.49
N GLY A 34 -3.83 -10.56 9.48
CA GLY A 34 -3.49 -10.28 8.09
C GLY A 34 -4.16 -9.00 7.59
N ALA A 35 -3.69 -8.47 6.46
CA ALA A 35 -4.21 -7.20 5.95
C ALA A 35 -5.70 -7.24 5.60
N GLY A 36 -6.21 -8.36 5.11
CA GLY A 36 -7.63 -8.60 4.87
C GLY A 36 -8.42 -8.72 6.17
N GLU A 37 -7.94 -9.54 7.11
CA GLU A 37 -8.56 -9.72 8.44
C GLU A 37 -8.62 -8.42 9.25
N MET A 38 -7.68 -7.49 9.02
CA MET A 38 -7.69 -6.16 9.61
C MET A 38 -8.82 -5.25 9.10
N GLY A 39 -9.56 -5.66 8.06
CA GLY A 39 -10.67 -4.92 7.47
C GLY A 39 -10.22 -3.76 6.58
N LEU A 40 -9.05 -3.87 5.94
CA LEU A 40 -8.42 -2.76 5.23
C LEU A 40 -8.83 -2.62 3.76
N ALA A 41 -9.71 -3.48 3.25
CA ALA A 41 -10.14 -3.47 1.84
C ALA A 41 -10.79 -2.13 1.42
N GLU A 42 -11.62 -1.53 2.29
CA GLU A 42 -12.24 -0.22 2.01
C GLU A 42 -11.20 0.91 1.96
N ALA A 43 -10.22 0.87 2.88
CA ALA A 43 -9.14 1.85 2.89
C ALA A 43 -8.24 1.74 1.66
N ALA A 44 -8.01 0.51 1.16
CA ALA A 44 -7.29 0.27 -0.08
C ALA A 44 -8.07 0.78 -1.31
N GLU A 45 -9.38 0.54 -1.37
CA GLU A 45 -10.25 1.10 -2.41
C GLU A 45 -10.23 2.64 -2.41
N GLU A 46 -10.38 3.25 -1.22
CA GLU A 46 -10.36 4.71 -1.07
C GLU A 46 -9.01 5.32 -1.47
N PHE A 47 -7.89 4.70 -1.06
CA PHE A 47 -6.56 5.16 -1.42
C PHE A 47 -6.30 5.01 -2.93
N ALA A 48 -6.72 3.89 -3.52
CA ALA A 48 -6.62 3.65 -4.96
C ALA A 48 -7.43 4.66 -5.78
N GLY A 49 -8.58 5.12 -5.27
CA GLY A 49 -9.38 6.17 -5.91
C GLY A 49 -8.70 7.56 -5.93
N LYS A 50 -7.74 7.82 -5.05
CA LYS A 50 -7.03 9.12 -4.99
C LYS A 50 -5.88 9.22 -5.98
N GLU A 51 -5.35 8.08 -6.44
CA GLU A 51 -4.13 8.00 -7.23
C GLU A 51 -4.33 7.07 -8.43
N VAL A 52 -4.29 7.63 -9.64
CA VAL A 52 -4.59 6.91 -10.90
C VAL A 52 -3.76 5.63 -11.03
N LYS A 53 -2.50 5.67 -10.63
CA LYS A 53 -1.57 4.52 -10.63
C LYS A 53 -2.19 3.32 -9.90
N TYR A 54 -2.60 3.51 -8.65
CA TYR A 54 -3.13 2.43 -7.81
C TYR A 54 -4.55 2.03 -8.20
N GLY A 55 -5.39 2.98 -8.64
CA GLY A 55 -6.73 2.68 -9.15
C GLY A 55 -6.70 1.75 -10.37
N VAL A 56 -5.81 2.04 -11.34
CA VAL A 56 -5.65 1.18 -12.53
C VAL A 56 -5.12 -0.20 -12.13
N SER A 57 -4.11 -0.27 -11.27
CA SER A 57 -3.54 -1.55 -10.84
C SER A 57 -4.52 -2.42 -10.06
N LEU A 58 -5.28 -1.84 -9.13
CA LEU A 58 -6.35 -2.53 -8.40
C LEU A 58 -7.39 -3.10 -9.37
N GLY A 59 -7.88 -2.28 -10.31
CA GLY A 59 -8.84 -2.72 -11.31
C GLY A 59 -8.33 -3.87 -12.18
N ARG A 60 -7.07 -3.81 -12.62
CA ARG A 60 -6.44 -4.87 -13.44
C ARG A 60 -6.26 -6.17 -12.68
N VAL A 61 -5.85 -6.12 -11.43
CA VAL A 61 -5.69 -7.31 -10.59
C VAL A 61 -7.07 -7.94 -10.33
N MET A 62 -8.07 -7.16 -9.94
CA MET A 62 -9.42 -7.67 -9.68
C MET A 62 -10.06 -8.26 -10.95
N GLU A 63 -9.89 -7.60 -12.10
CA GLU A 63 -10.31 -8.13 -13.41
C GLU A 63 -9.64 -9.48 -13.69
N ALA A 64 -8.31 -9.57 -13.56
CA ALA A 64 -7.58 -10.80 -13.82
C ALA A 64 -8.00 -11.96 -12.89
N LEU A 65 -8.22 -11.69 -11.60
CA LEU A 65 -8.72 -12.67 -10.64
C LEU A 65 -10.13 -13.17 -10.99
N SER A 66 -11.01 -12.27 -11.46
CA SER A 66 -12.36 -12.66 -11.93
C SER A 66 -12.33 -13.55 -13.18
N LEU A 67 -11.26 -13.45 -13.97
CA LEU A 67 -11.06 -14.21 -15.19
C LEU A 67 -10.28 -15.52 -14.97
N GLU A 68 -9.80 -15.79 -13.76
CA GLU A 68 -9.00 -16.97 -13.45
C GLU A 68 -9.82 -18.26 -13.66
N PRO A 69 -9.34 -19.23 -14.46
CA PRO A 69 -10.09 -20.42 -14.82
C PRO A 69 -10.54 -21.30 -13.64
N SER A 70 -9.69 -21.47 -12.62
CA SER A 70 -9.95 -22.34 -11.46
C SER A 70 -11.04 -21.75 -10.56
N ALA A 71 -11.01 -20.43 -10.34
CA ALA A 71 -12.01 -19.67 -9.62
C ALA A 71 -13.41 -19.85 -10.24
N ARG A 72 -13.52 -19.90 -11.57
CA ARG A 72 -14.82 -20.11 -12.24
C ARG A 72 -15.43 -21.49 -12.00
N ALA A 73 -14.60 -22.51 -11.78
CA ALA A 73 -15.08 -23.87 -11.54
C ALA A 73 -15.58 -24.06 -10.10
N GLU A 74 -15.01 -23.33 -9.14
CA GLU A 74 -15.24 -23.53 -7.70
C GLU A 74 -16.16 -22.47 -7.06
N GLY A 75 -16.66 -21.51 -7.83
CA GLY A 75 -17.61 -20.49 -7.35
C GLY A 75 -16.99 -19.14 -6.97
N GLY A 76 -15.74 -18.90 -7.38
CA GLY A 76 -15.01 -17.64 -7.24
C GLY A 76 -13.64 -17.83 -6.58
N PHE A 77 -12.80 -16.80 -6.65
CA PHE A 77 -11.45 -16.83 -6.07
C PHE A 77 -11.47 -17.10 -4.56
N ALA A 78 -12.45 -16.55 -3.85
CA ALA A 78 -12.61 -16.74 -2.41
C ALA A 78 -13.06 -18.17 -2.01
N ALA A 79 -13.44 -19.02 -2.97
CA ALA A 79 -13.81 -20.42 -2.72
C ALA A 79 -12.63 -21.39 -2.89
N LEU A 80 -11.58 -20.96 -3.60
CA LEU A 80 -10.35 -21.74 -3.79
C LEU A 80 -9.67 -22.01 -2.44
N ASP A 81 -8.91 -23.10 -2.35
CA ASP A 81 -8.00 -23.32 -1.23
C ASP A 81 -6.78 -22.38 -1.28
N GLU A 82 -5.98 -22.36 -0.22
CA GLU A 82 -4.83 -21.45 -0.11
C GLU A 82 -3.77 -21.69 -1.18
N GLU A 83 -3.45 -22.96 -1.48
CA GLU A 83 -2.43 -23.32 -2.48
C GLU A 83 -2.85 -22.85 -3.88
N GLN A 84 -4.13 -23.04 -4.23
CA GLN A 84 -4.72 -22.58 -5.47
C GLN A 84 -4.72 -21.05 -5.59
N ARG A 85 -5.04 -20.33 -4.50
CA ARG A 85 -5.00 -18.86 -4.50
C ARG A 85 -3.59 -18.34 -4.70
N VAL A 86 -2.59 -18.93 -4.03
CA VAL A 86 -1.18 -18.57 -4.21
C VAL A 86 -0.73 -18.82 -5.65
N ALA A 87 -1.07 -19.98 -6.21
CA ALA A 87 -0.74 -20.31 -7.60
C ALA A 87 -1.38 -19.32 -8.58
N ALA A 88 -2.64 -18.95 -8.37
CA ALA A 88 -3.32 -17.94 -9.17
C ALA A 88 -2.60 -16.57 -9.09
N LEU A 89 -2.20 -16.12 -7.90
CA LEU A 89 -1.46 -14.86 -7.73
C LEU A 89 -0.08 -14.90 -8.41
N GLN A 90 0.64 -16.02 -8.34
CA GLN A 90 1.92 -16.18 -9.06
C GLN A 90 1.75 -16.10 -10.59
N VAL A 91 0.66 -16.64 -11.12
CA VAL A 91 0.32 -16.51 -12.54
C VAL A 91 -0.02 -15.07 -12.89
N LEU A 92 -0.72 -14.35 -12.03
CA LEU A 92 -1.00 -12.93 -12.22
C LEU A 92 0.29 -12.10 -12.20
N GLU A 93 1.15 -12.30 -11.20
CA GLU A 93 2.46 -11.65 -11.08
C GLU A 93 3.30 -11.83 -12.35
N ALA A 94 3.34 -13.04 -12.90
CA ALA A 94 4.07 -13.33 -14.13
C ALA A 94 3.47 -12.64 -15.38
N ASN A 95 2.14 -12.48 -15.44
CA ASN A 95 1.45 -11.95 -16.62
C ASN A 95 1.33 -10.42 -16.63
N ILE A 96 1.16 -9.79 -15.46
CA ILE A 96 0.95 -8.35 -15.30
C ILE A 96 1.87 -7.74 -14.23
N PRO A 97 3.21 -7.96 -14.29
CA PRO A 97 4.12 -7.68 -13.19
C PRO A 97 4.07 -6.24 -12.69
N GLY A 98 4.06 -5.25 -13.59
CA GLY A 98 4.00 -3.84 -13.17
C GLY A 98 2.71 -3.45 -12.46
N TYR A 99 1.55 -3.98 -12.90
CA TYR A 99 0.29 -3.74 -12.19
C TYR A 99 0.24 -4.50 -10.87
N PHE A 100 0.85 -5.69 -10.80
CA PHE A 100 0.92 -6.48 -9.59
C PHE A 100 1.83 -5.82 -8.53
N ASP A 101 3.01 -5.34 -8.92
CA ASP A 101 3.93 -4.60 -8.04
C ASP A 101 3.25 -3.37 -7.43
N ASP A 102 2.58 -2.59 -8.26
CA ASP A 102 1.84 -1.41 -7.83
C ASP A 102 0.66 -1.75 -6.88
N PHE A 103 0.03 -2.92 -7.08
CA PHE A 103 -0.99 -3.43 -6.20
C PHE A 103 -0.42 -3.91 -4.85
N VAL A 104 0.74 -4.57 -4.85
CA VAL A 104 1.46 -4.92 -3.61
C VAL A 104 1.86 -3.66 -2.83
N ASP A 105 2.37 -2.63 -3.52
CA ASP A 105 2.68 -1.33 -2.93
C ASP A 105 1.43 -0.72 -2.25
N LEU A 106 0.27 -0.75 -2.93
CA LEU A 106 -1.00 -0.30 -2.36
C LEU A 106 -1.32 -1.04 -1.05
N VAL A 107 -1.23 -2.37 -1.04
CA VAL A 107 -1.50 -3.18 0.16
C VAL A 107 -0.54 -2.82 1.30
N TYR A 108 0.75 -2.65 1.01
CA TYR A 108 1.73 -2.22 2.02
C TYR A 108 1.47 -0.83 2.55
N ILE A 109 1.16 0.14 1.69
CA ILE A 109 0.86 1.51 2.12
C ILE A 109 -0.31 1.50 3.10
N VAL A 110 -1.39 0.78 2.78
CA VAL A 110 -2.60 0.76 3.61
C VAL A 110 -2.33 0.03 4.92
N TYR A 111 -1.66 -1.13 4.88
CA TYR A 111 -1.35 -1.92 6.06
C TYR A 111 -0.42 -1.19 7.03
N TYR A 112 0.73 -0.73 6.55
CA TYR A 112 1.73 -0.09 7.41
C TYR A 112 1.36 1.35 7.81
N SER A 113 0.32 1.94 7.20
CA SER A 113 -0.24 3.22 7.68
C SER A 113 -1.26 3.06 8.80
N ASP A 114 -1.76 1.85 9.07
CA ASP A 114 -2.76 1.60 10.11
C ASP A 114 -2.17 1.80 11.52
N GLU A 115 -2.90 2.50 12.38
CA GLU A 115 -2.45 2.78 13.74
C GLU A 115 -2.19 1.53 14.58
N ARG A 116 -2.91 0.43 14.35
CA ARG A 116 -2.72 -0.84 15.07
C ARG A 116 -1.36 -1.43 14.72
N VAL A 117 -0.96 -1.36 13.45
CA VAL A 117 0.37 -1.78 12.98
C VAL A 117 1.44 -0.87 13.57
N HIS A 118 1.26 0.45 13.49
CA HIS A 118 2.16 1.43 14.11
C HIS A 118 2.39 1.17 15.61
N LYS A 119 1.32 0.91 16.37
CA LYS A 119 1.40 0.57 17.81
C LYS A 119 2.21 -0.71 18.03
N ARG A 120 1.98 -1.75 17.21
CA ARG A 120 2.66 -3.05 17.33
C ARG A 120 4.16 -2.98 17.04
N ILE A 121 4.58 -2.19 16.05
CA ILE A 121 6.00 -2.03 15.68
C ILE A 121 6.72 -0.96 16.51
N GLY A 122 6.03 -0.33 17.46
CA GLY A 122 6.59 0.75 18.28
C GLY A 122 6.88 2.02 17.47
N TRP A 123 6.13 2.24 16.40
CA TRP A 123 6.27 3.43 15.56
C TRP A 123 6.00 4.69 16.38
N ARG A 124 6.97 5.60 16.42
CA ARG A 124 6.84 6.86 17.15
C ARG A 124 6.19 7.89 16.23
N SER A 125 4.88 8.00 16.29
CA SER A 125 4.13 9.10 15.69
C SER A 125 4.30 10.38 16.51
N GLY A 126 4.65 11.50 15.88
CA GLY A 126 4.77 12.80 16.54
C GLY A 126 5.92 13.66 16.00
N PRO A 127 6.11 14.88 16.53
CA PRO A 127 7.19 15.75 16.10
C PRO A 127 8.55 15.15 16.46
N LEU A 128 9.44 15.09 15.47
CA LEU A 128 10.82 14.59 15.62
C LEU A 128 11.67 15.45 16.58
N GLN A 129 11.30 16.69 16.83
CA GLN A 129 11.99 17.56 17.80
C GLN A 129 10.94 18.27 18.65
N PRO A 130 11.13 18.36 19.98
CA PRO A 130 12.28 17.90 20.77
C PRO A 130 12.23 16.41 21.16
N LEU A 131 11.20 15.67 20.74
CA LEU A 131 10.88 14.32 21.25
C LEU A 131 11.52 13.16 20.46
N GLY A 132 12.27 13.44 19.39
CA GLY A 132 12.94 12.43 18.60
C GLY A 132 14.33 12.10 19.14
N TRP A 133 15.24 11.76 18.23
CA TRP A 133 16.57 11.31 18.63
C TRP A 133 17.40 12.45 19.23
N GLU A 134 18.19 12.10 20.25
CA GLU A 134 19.19 13.01 20.79
C GLU A 134 20.19 13.35 19.68
N MET A 135 20.24 14.62 19.33
CA MET A 135 21.20 15.14 18.38
C MET A 135 22.46 15.56 19.14
N PRO A 136 23.66 15.36 18.58
CA PRO A 136 24.86 15.98 19.14
C PRO A 136 24.69 17.51 19.19
N ALA A 137 25.41 18.15 20.10
CA ALA A 137 25.44 19.60 20.16
C ALA A 137 25.81 20.18 18.79
N TRP A 138 25.12 21.26 18.39
CA TRP A 138 25.37 21.93 17.13
C TRP A 138 26.85 22.34 17.03
N ASP A 139 27.54 21.90 15.97
CA ASP A 139 28.90 22.32 15.66
C ASP A 139 28.87 23.58 14.78
N PRO A 140 29.20 24.77 15.32
CA PRO A 140 29.22 26.00 14.54
C PRO A 140 30.29 26.00 13.43
N ALA A 141 31.32 25.14 13.50
CA ALA A 141 32.38 25.07 12.48
C ALA A 141 31.84 24.69 11.09
N VAL A 142 30.71 23.98 11.03
CA VAL A 142 30.01 23.61 9.78
C VAL A 142 29.66 24.85 8.94
N LEU A 143 29.45 26.01 9.58
CA LEU A 143 29.09 27.26 8.88
C LEU A 143 30.29 28.12 8.48
N GLU A 144 31.53 27.74 8.80
CA GLU A 144 32.69 28.59 8.51
C GLU A 144 32.83 28.95 7.03
N THR A 145 32.58 28.00 6.14
CA THR A 145 32.70 28.23 4.69
C THR A 145 31.54 29.09 4.17
N VAL A 146 30.32 28.86 4.66
CA VAL A 146 29.12 29.55 4.17
C VAL A 146 29.05 30.98 4.72
N SER A 147 29.40 31.19 5.98
CA SER A 147 29.43 32.51 6.64
C SER A 147 30.39 33.50 5.97
N LYS A 148 31.48 33.02 5.35
CA LYS A 148 32.46 33.84 4.62
C LYS A 148 32.01 34.23 3.21
N ARG A 149 30.90 33.67 2.71
CA ARG A 149 30.41 33.99 1.35
C ARG A 149 29.82 35.40 1.33
N LYS A 150 30.08 36.14 0.24
CA LYS A 150 29.45 37.43 0.03
C LYS A 150 27.93 37.26 -0.08
N PRO A 151 27.12 38.19 0.47
CA PRO A 151 25.67 38.13 0.34
C PRO A 151 25.24 37.96 -1.12
N PHE A 152 24.37 36.99 -1.37
CA PHE A 152 23.77 36.78 -2.69
C PHE A 152 22.48 37.60 -2.89
N TRP A 153 22.00 38.26 -1.85
CA TRP A 153 20.82 39.13 -1.89
C TRP A 153 21.21 40.60 -2.00
N ARG A 154 20.35 41.40 -2.65
CA ARG A 154 20.47 42.87 -2.67
C ARG A 154 20.09 43.41 -1.29
N LYS A 155 20.89 44.31 -0.72
CA LYS A 155 20.46 45.12 0.41
C LYS A 155 19.42 46.11 -0.10
N VAL A 156 18.24 46.10 0.52
CA VAL A 156 17.20 47.12 0.35
C VAL A 156 17.43 48.20 1.39
#